data_AF-A0A0G1LCI5-F1
#
_entry.id   AF-A0A0G1LCI5-F1
#
_cell.length_a   1.000
_cell.length_b   1.000
_cell.length_c   1.000
_cell.angle_alpha   90.00
_cell.angle_beta   90.00
_cell.angle_gamma   90.00
#
_symmetry.space_group_name_H-M   'P 1'
#
loop_
_entity.id
_entity.type
_entity.pdbx_description
1 polymer ?
#
loop_
_entity_poly.entity_id
_entity_poly.type
_entity_poly.pdbx_seq_one_letter_code
_entity_poly.pdbx_strand_id
1 'polypeptide(L)'
;MKANHEKISTNFKKAQSHLATIVGMLEADKYCIDIMQQNLAVLGLLKSAHQMLMEDHLKSCFSHAMMTSQEKKQQEMIEEILKVSKMVNK
;
A
#
# COMPACT_ATOMS: atom_id res chain seq x y z
N MET A 1 12.52 10.51 7.59
CA MET A 1 11.91 10.02 6.33
C MET A 1 12.48 8.69 5.83
N LYS A 2 13.78 8.35 5.94
CA LYS A 2 14.31 7.04 5.46
C LYS A 2 13.74 5.79 6.17
N ALA A 3 13.47 5.87 7.48
CA ALA A 3 13.10 4.69 8.28
C ALA A 3 11.72 4.07 7.93
N ASN A 4 10.73 4.86 7.52
CA ASN A 4 9.42 4.31 7.14
C ASN A 4 9.41 3.73 5.72
N HIS A 5 10.18 4.32 4.80
CA HIS A 5 10.34 3.75 3.46
C HIS A 5 10.98 2.36 3.48
N GLU A 6 11.91 2.09 4.40
CA GLU A 6 12.47 0.74 4.59
C GLU A 6 11.42 -0.26 5.09
N LYS A 7 10.57 0.13 6.05
CA LYS A 7 9.48 -0.72 6.55
C LYS A 7 8.42 -1.00 5.47
N ILE A 8 8.04 0.03 4.72
CA ILE A 8 7.14 -0.08 3.56
C ILE A 8 7.73 -1.04 2.52
N SER A 9 9.00 -0.84 2.15
CA SER A 9 9.72 -1.71 1.20
C SER A 9 9.79 -3.15 1.71
N THR A 10 10.00 -3.35 3.00
CA THR A 10 10.01 -4.67 3.64
C THR A 10 8.66 -5.37 3.48
N ASN A 11 7.54 -4.66 3.68
CA ASN A 11 6.22 -5.26 3.49
C ASN A 11 5.95 -5.64 2.03
N PHE A 12 6.36 -4.81 1.06
CA PHE A 12 6.26 -5.17 -0.36
C PHE A 12 7.11 -6.39 -0.73
N LYS A 13 8.36 -6.47 -0.23
CA LYS A 13 9.23 -7.64 -0.46
C LYS A 13 8.66 -8.92 0.16
N LYS A 14 8.05 -8.82 1.35
CA LYS A 14 7.31 -9.94 1.96
C LYS A 14 6.13 -10.35 1.08
N ALA A 15 5.29 -9.40 0.65
CA ALA A 15 4.16 -9.69 -0.23
C ALA A 15 4.60 -10.38 -1.53
N GLN A 16 5.69 -9.90 -2.16
CA GLN A 16 6.28 -10.52 -3.34
C GLN A 16 6.72 -11.97 -3.08
N SER A 17 7.43 -12.21 -1.97
CA SER A 17 7.91 -13.55 -1.62
C SER A 17 6.76 -14.52 -1.33
N HIS A 18 5.73 -14.07 -0.61
CA HIS A 18 4.53 -14.86 -0.34
C HIS A 18 3.74 -15.16 -1.62
N LEU A 19 3.67 -14.20 -2.55
CA LEU A 19 3.01 -14.43 -3.84
C LEU A 19 3.75 -15.49 -4.67
N ALA A 20 5.09 -15.50 -4.66
CA ALA A 20 5.87 -16.56 -5.30
C ALA A 20 5.56 -17.94 -4.69
N THR A 21 5.40 -18.02 -3.37
CA THR A 21 4.96 -19.26 -2.69
C THR A 21 3.57 -19.69 -3.16
N ILE A 22 2.60 -18.77 -3.27
CA ILE A 22 1.24 -19.07 -3.75
C ILE A 22 1.27 -19.66 -5.17
N VAL A 23 2.09 -19.10 -6.06
CA VAL A 23 2.26 -19.64 -7.42
C VAL A 23 2.78 -21.08 -7.36
N GLY A 24 3.81 -21.35 -6.56
CA GLY A 24 4.31 -22.71 -6.36
C GLY A 24 3.30 -23.66 -5.73
N MET A 25 2.41 -23.17 -4.86
CA MET A 25 1.31 -23.97 -4.30
C MET A 25 0.27 -24.35 -5.37
N LEU A 26 -0.03 -23.45 -6.30
CA LEU A 26 -0.90 -23.74 -7.44
C LEU A 26 -0.28 -24.77 -8.37
N GLU A 27 1.00 -24.60 -8.72
CA GLU A 27 1.74 -25.53 -9.60
C GLU A 27 1.88 -26.94 -8.99
N ALA A 28 1.84 -27.03 -7.66
CA ALA A 28 1.91 -28.29 -6.91
C ALA A 28 0.53 -28.83 -6.48
N ASP A 29 -0.57 -28.35 -7.09
CA ASP A 29 -1.96 -28.77 -6.82
C ASP A 29 -2.30 -28.82 -5.31
N LYS A 30 -1.84 -27.82 -4.55
CA LYS A 30 -2.13 -27.72 -3.11
C LYS A 30 -3.60 -27.40 -2.85
N TYR A 31 -4.05 -27.71 -1.63
CA TYR A 31 -5.44 -27.51 -1.23
C TYR A 31 -5.86 -26.04 -1.32
N CYS A 32 -6.98 -25.79 -1.99
CA CYS A 32 -7.43 -24.44 -2.34
C CYS A 32 -7.61 -23.54 -1.11
N ILE A 33 -8.03 -24.08 0.03
CA ILE A 33 -8.22 -23.30 1.25
C ILE A 33 -6.89 -22.74 1.76
N ASP A 34 -5.80 -23.52 1.68
CA ASP A 34 -4.47 -23.06 2.12
C ASP A 34 -3.97 -21.93 1.22
N ILE A 35 -4.20 -22.06 -0.10
CA ILE A 35 -3.88 -21.03 -1.10
C ILE A 35 -4.67 -19.74 -0.80
N MET A 36 -5.97 -19.85 -0.52
CA MET A 36 -6.82 -18.72 -0.17
C MET A 36 -6.33 -18.03 1.11
N GLN A 37 -5.94 -18.78 2.13
CA GLN A 37 -5.38 -18.23 3.38
C GLN A 37 -4.07 -17.48 3.13
N GLN A 38 -3.14 -18.05 2.33
CA GLN A 38 -1.90 -17.35 1.97
C GLN A 38 -2.19 -16.07 1.17
N ASN A 39 -3.16 -16.10 0.26
CA ASN A 39 -3.57 -14.91 -0.50
C ASN A 39 -4.10 -13.79 0.41
N LEU A 40 -4.90 -14.13 1.42
CA LEU A 40 -5.36 -13.15 2.42
C LEU A 40 -4.19 -12.54 3.21
N ALA A 41 -3.14 -13.31 3.49
CA ALA A 41 -1.93 -12.79 4.12
C ALA A 41 -1.20 -11.77 3.23
N VAL A 42 -1.11 -12.04 1.92
CA VAL A 42 -0.54 -11.09 0.93
C VAL A 42 -1.35 -9.80 0.88
N LEU A 43 -2.68 -9.88 0.81
CA LEU A 43 -3.56 -8.72 0.83
C LEU A 43 -3.37 -7.88 2.11
N GLY A 44 -3.20 -8.53 3.26
CA GLY A 44 -2.89 -7.86 4.53
C GLY A 44 -1.57 -7.09 4.49
N LEU A 45 -0.51 -7.67 3.94
CA LEU A 45 0.79 -7.02 3.76
C LEU A 45 0.70 -5.81 2.84
N LEU A 46 0.00 -5.93 1.71
CA LEU A 46 -0.20 -4.84 0.75
C LEU A 46 -1.02 -3.70 1.35
N LYS A 47 -2.11 -4.02 2.08
CA LYS A 47 -2.93 -3.03 2.78
C LYS A 47 -2.11 -2.28 3.83
N SER A 48 -1.31 -2.99 4.62
CA SER A 48 -0.42 -2.38 5.61
C SER A 48 0.62 -1.45 4.95
N ALA A 49 1.25 -1.88 3.86
CA ALA A 49 2.20 -1.05 3.12
C ALA A 49 1.55 0.22 2.56
N HIS A 50 0.34 0.10 2.01
CA HIS A 50 -0.42 1.24 1.49
C HIS A 50 -0.80 2.24 2.59
N GLN A 51 -1.27 1.76 3.75
CA GLN A 51 -1.59 2.62 4.89
C GLN A 51 -0.37 3.41 5.38
N MET A 52 0.79 2.76 5.49
CA MET A 52 2.03 3.43 5.88
C MET A 52 2.46 4.49 4.84
N LEU A 53 2.33 4.20 3.54
CA LEU A 53 2.60 5.18 2.48
C LEU A 53 1.68 6.39 2.55
N MET A 54 0.38 6.16 2.75
CA MET A 54 -0.61 7.23 2.88
C MET A 54 -0.30 8.11 4.10
N GLU A 55 0.00 7.50 5.26
CA GLU A 55 0.37 8.23 6.47
C GLU A 55 1.63 9.09 6.26
N ASP A 56 2.68 8.52 5.66
CA ASP A 56 3.92 9.24 5.36
C ASP A 56 3.69 10.40 4.39
N HIS A 57 2.87 10.20 3.35
CA HIS A 57 2.52 11.25 2.40
C HIS A 57 1.74 12.39 3.06
N LEU A 58 0.73 12.05 3.90
CA LEU A 58 -0.07 13.03 4.63
C LEU A 58 0.79 13.89 5.57
N LYS A 59 1.76 13.27 6.26
CA LYS A 59 2.69 13.94 7.19
C LYS A 59 3.79 14.74 6.50
N SER A 60 4.04 14.53 5.20
CA SER A 60 5.13 15.18 4.47
C SER A 60 4.61 16.11 3.37
N CYS A 61 4.47 15.59 2.15
CA CYS A 61 4.08 16.36 0.96
C CYS A 61 2.77 17.12 1.15
N PHE A 62 1.75 16.43 1.68
CA PHE A 62 0.43 17.02 1.89
C PHE A 62 0.47 18.12 2.95
N SER A 63 1.01 17.84 4.14
CA SER A 63 1.13 18.83 5.22
C SER A 63 1.92 20.06 4.77
N HIS A 64 3.03 19.88 4.03
CA HIS A 64 3.78 21.01 3.48
C HIS A 64 2.96 21.84 2.49
N ALA A 65 2.19 21.19 1.60
CA ALA A 65 1.33 21.90 0.65
C ALA A 65 0.24 22.72 1.36
N MET A 66 -0.37 22.17 2.41
CA MET A 66 -1.38 22.86 3.21
C MET A 66 -0.84 24.08 3.96
N MET A 67 0.46 24.10 4.29
CA MET A 67 1.11 25.25 4.93
C MET A 67 1.46 26.37 3.94
N THR A 68 1.36 26.15 2.63
CA THR A 68 1.59 27.19 1.62
C THR A 68 0.35 28.04 1.41
N SER A 69 0.50 29.32 1.05
CA SER A 69 -0.63 30.19 0.66
C SER A 69 -1.10 29.96 -0.79
N GLN A 70 -0.71 28.86 -1.44
CA GLN A 70 -1.07 28.57 -2.83
C GLN A 70 -2.32 27.68 -2.87
N GLU A 71 -3.51 28.28 -2.95
CA GLU A 71 -4.80 27.57 -2.99
C GLU A 71 -4.86 26.49 -4.08
N LYS A 72 -4.33 26.79 -5.27
CA LYS A 72 -4.28 25.82 -6.37
C LYS A 72 -3.53 24.55 -5.99
N LYS A 73 -2.37 24.68 -5.34
CA LYS A 73 -1.55 23.56 -4.90
C LYS A 73 -2.24 22.77 -3.78
N GLN A 74 -2.97 23.45 -2.90
CA GLN A 74 -3.75 22.79 -1.87
C GLN A 74 -4.86 21.92 -2.48
N GLN A 75 -5.61 22.48 -3.44
CA GLN A 75 -6.69 21.79 -4.13
C GLN A 75 -6.17 20.57 -4.91
N GLU A 76 -5.06 20.71 -5.63
CA GLU A 76 -4.41 19.60 -6.34
C GLU A 76 -4.05 18.44 -5.40
N MET A 77 -3.47 18.72 -4.22
CA MET A 77 -3.13 17.66 -3.25
C MET A 77 -4.38 16.98 -2.67
N ILE A 78 -5.47 17.71 -2.43
CA ILE A 78 -6.73 17.11 -1.96
C ILE A 78 -7.30 16.17 -3.01
N GLU A 79 -7.28 16.58 -4.28
CA GLU A 79 -7.77 15.76 -5.40
C GLU A 79 -6.97 14.48 -5.58
N GLU A 80 -5.65 14.52 -5.40
CA GLU A 80 -4.79 13.33 -5.42
C GLU A 80 -5.19 12.30 -4.36
N ILE A 81 -5.40 12.73 -3.12
CA ILE A 81 -5.83 11.86 -2.02
C ILE A 81 -7.21 11.26 -2.30
N LEU A 82 -8.16 12.07 -2.74
CA LEU A 82 -9.51 11.60 -3.08
C LEU A 82 -9.49 10.60 -4.23
N LYS A 83 -8.63 10.80 -5.23
CA LYS A 83 -8.46 9.88 -6.36
C LYS A 83 -7.97 8.51 -5.88
N VAL A 84 -6.96 8.46 -5.01
CA VAL A 84 -6.44 7.20 -4.45
C VAL A 84 -7.48 6.52 -3.56
N SER A 85 -8.16 7.27 -2.68
CA SER A 85 -9.19 6.73 -1.77
C SER A 85 -10.37 6.08 -2.52
N LYS A 86 -10.76 6.64 -3.67
CA LYS A 86 -11.81 6.05 -4.53
C LYS A 86 -11.41 4.71 -5.16
N MET A 87 -10.11 4.40 -5.29
CA MET A 87 -9.66 3.12 -5.85
C MET A 87 -9.81 1.96 -4.86
N VAL A 88 -9.75 2.22 -3.56
CA VAL A 88 -9.86 1.18 -2.52
C VAL A 88 -11.31 0.70 -2.34
N ASN A 89 -12.28 1.54 -2.71
CA ASN A 89 -13.72 1.27 -2.57
C ASN A 89 -14.38 0.77 -3.86
N LYS A 90 -13.59 0.48 -4.89
CA LYS A 90 -14.05 -0.20 -6.12
C LYS A 90 -13.62 -1.65 -6.09
#